data_AF-A0A960VCN6-F1
#
_entry.id   AF-A0A960VCN6-F1
#
_cell.length_a   1.000
_cell.length_b   1.000
_cell.length_c   1.000
_cell.angle_alpha   90.00
_cell.angle_beta   90.00
_cell.angle_gamma   90.00
#
_symmetry.space_group_name_H-M   'P 1'
#
loop_
_entity.id
_entity.type
_entity.pdbx_description
1 polymer ?
#
loop_
_entity_poly.entity_id
_entity_poly.type
_entity_poly.pdbx_seq_one_letter_code
_entity_poly.pdbx_strand_id
1 'polypeptide(L)'
;VFDNPSYFSWESLLVGMLSYSLQIYGDFSGYTDIARGSALIFKIELPENFIMPYLSSSFTEFWKRWHVTLSNWLKSFLYIPLGGNRQGELKTYVNLIITMLLGGLWHGANWTFIVWGGVHGLFLAIEKLGKKYYFTLFPVGSTGGKVQKWSNFMFIKTYSLIVIFLVCILWVYFRAKNIEVANLYLQRLFLFEAGQGVGRANLNLFATLLSGTMIFHFIGYKYQERIQNYWNSPLRLNDGFLASIIFIFLNLFGRETRPFIYFVF
;
A
#
# COMPACT_ATOMS: atom_id res chain seq x y z
N VAL A 1 -4.42 20.00 -1.76
CA VAL A 1 -5.55 19.20 -2.30
C VAL A 1 -6.44 18.65 -1.19
N PHE A 2 -5.93 17.92 -0.19
CA PHE A 2 -6.76 17.36 0.90
C PHE A 2 -7.38 18.40 1.85
N ASP A 3 -6.71 19.54 2.09
CA ASP A 3 -7.28 20.58 2.96
C ASP A 3 -8.46 21.32 2.32
N ASN A 4 -8.48 21.43 1.00
CA ASN A 4 -9.42 22.28 0.25
C ASN A 4 -9.70 21.67 -1.14
N PRO A 5 -10.38 20.50 -1.23
CA PRO A 5 -10.56 19.80 -2.51
C PRO A 5 -11.43 20.56 -3.52
N SER A 6 -12.30 21.46 -3.06
CA SER A 6 -13.18 22.28 -3.90
C SER A 6 -12.45 23.20 -4.88
N TYR A 7 -11.22 23.62 -4.57
CA TYR A 7 -10.46 24.53 -5.43
C TYR A 7 -9.76 23.81 -6.59
N PHE A 8 -9.57 22.50 -6.51
CA PHE A 8 -8.73 21.75 -7.43
C PHE A 8 -9.57 21.00 -8.47
N SER A 9 -9.00 20.84 -9.67
CA SER A 9 -9.58 20.01 -10.72
C SER A 9 -9.41 18.52 -10.42
N TRP A 10 -10.19 17.67 -11.07
CA TRP A 10 -10.10 16.21 -10.90
C TRP A 10 -8.70 15.66 -11.20
N GLU A 11 -7.94 16.21 -12.16
CA GLU A 11 -6.56 15.79 -12.45
C GLU A 11 -5.64 16.08 -11.27
N SER A 12 -5.82 17.25 -10.64
CA SER A 12 -5.08 17.64 -9.43
C SER A 12 -5.41 16.73 -8.26
N LEU A 13 -6.68 16.33 -8.13
CA LEU A 13 -7.10 15.38 -7.10
C LEU A 13 -6.55 13.97 -7.39
N LEU A 14 -6.47 13.54 -8.64
CA LEU A 14 -5.88 12.26 -9.04
C LEU A 14 -4.38 12.23 -8.70
N VAL A 15 -3.63 13.25 -9.12
CA VAL A 15 -2.20 13.39 -8.79
C VAL A 15 -2.02 13.47 -7.28
N GLY A 16 -2.89 14.18 -6.57
CA GLY A 16 -2.88 14.28 -5.11
C GLY A 16 -3.05 12.93 -4.41
N MET A 17 -4.02 12.12 -4.85
CA MET A 17 -4.30 10.78 -4.31
C MET A 17 -3.11 9.84 -4.53
N LEU A 18 -2.57 9.81 -5.75
CA LEU A 18 -1.41 8.98 -6.08
C LEU A 18 -0.14 9.46 -5.37
N SER A 19 0.07 10.77 -5.26
CA SER A 19 1.19 11.35 -4.51
C SER A 19 1.13 10.98 -3.04
N TYR A 20 -0.07 11.04 -2.42
CA TYR A 20 -0.24 10.60 -1.04
C TYR A 20 0.02 9.10 -0.87
N SER A 21 -0.40 8.28 -1.84
CA SER A 21 -0.12 6.84 -1.84
C SER A 21 1.39 6.55 -1.87
N LEU A 22 2.15 7.31 -2.66
CA LEU A 22 3.62 7.23 -2.65
C LEU A 22 4.21 7.74 -1.34
N GLN A 23 3.67 8.85 -0.81
CA GLN A 23 4.14 9.45 0.45
C GLN A 23 3.96 8.51 1.63
N ILE A 24 2.75 7.98 1.87
CA ILE A 24 2.47 7.08 3.00
C ILE A 24 3.33 5.83 2.94
N TYR A 25 3.55 5.29 1.75
CA TYR A 25 4.43 4.13 1.55
C TYR A 25 5.90 4.48 1.82
N GLY A 26 6.42 5.53 1.19
CA GLY A 26 7.83 5.90 1.31
C GLY A 26 8.22 6.31 2.73
N ASP A 27 7.36 7.09 3.39
CA ASP A 27 7.57 7.54 4.77
C ASP A 27 7.56 6.35 5.73
N PHE A 28 6.55 5.47 5.64
CA PHE A 28 6.43 4.36 6.57
C PHE A 28 7.43 3.23 6.30
N SER A 29 7.65 2.86 5.03
CA SER A 29 8.66 1.87 4.67
C SER A 29 10.05 2.33 5.13
N GLY A 30 10.42 3.56 4.79
CA GLY A 30 11.71 4.15 5.18
C GLY A 30 11.88 4.21 6.69
N TYR A 31 10.86 4.65 7.44
CA TYR A 31 10.87 4.63 8.89
C TYR A 31 11.13 3.23 9.46
N THR A 32 10.42 2.21 8.96
CA THR A 32 10.62 0.84 9.44
C THR A 32 11.96 0.25 9.05
N ASP A 33 12.53 0.63 7.91
CA ASP A 33 13.86 0.18 7.51
C ASP A 33 14.95 0.83 8.37
N ILE A 34 14.79 2.09 8.77
CA ILE A 34 15.66 2.73 9.78
C ILE A 34 15.57 1.98 11.12
N ALA A 35 14.36 1.64 11.56
CA ALA A 35 14.17 0.87 12.79
C ALA A 35 14.82 -0.52 12.72
N ARG A 36 14.66 -1.23 11.60
CA ARG A 36 15.31 -2.53 11.34
C ARG A 36 16.83 -2.41 11.33
N GLY A 37 17.38 -1.43 10.61
CA GLY A 37 18.82 -1.15 10.56
C GLY A 37 19.39 -0.83 11.94
N SER A 38 18.66 -0.06 12.74
CA SER A 38 19.04 0.27 14.13
C SER A 38 19.04 -0.97 15.02
N ALA A 39 18.02 -1.83 14.91
CA ALA A 39 17.93 -3.07 15.67
C ALA A 39 19.06 -4.07 15.32
N LEU A 40 19.49 -4.11 14.06
CA LEU A 40 20.60 -4.95 13.60
C LEU A 40 21.94 -4.60 14.29
N ILE A 41 22.15 -3.34 14.70
CA ILE A 41 23.33 -2.94 15.49
C ILE A 41 23.37 -3.70 16.83
N PHE A 42 22.19 -3.98 17.40
CA PHE A 42 22.03 -4.78 18.62
C PHE A 42 21.91 -6.28 18.34
N LYS A 43 22.13 -6.72 17.09
CA LYS A 43 21.90 -8.11 16.63
C LYS A 43 20.47 -8.59 16.82
N ILE A 44 19.50 -7.67 16.79
CA ILE A 44 18.07 -7.98 16.83
C ILE A 44 17.52 -7.88 15.41
N GLU A 45 17.02 -9.00 14.88
CA GLU A 45 16.38 -9.04 13.57
C GLU A 45 14.90 -8.71 13.71
N LEU A 46 14.51 -7.52 13.28
CA LEU A 46 13.10 -7.14 13.18
C LEU A 46 12.51 -7.59 11.83
N PRO A 47 11.27 -8.11 11.83
CA PRO A 47 10.60 -8.55 10.60
C PRO A 47 10.38 -7.39 9.63
N GLU A 48 10.42 -7.70 8.33
CA GLU A 48 10.13 -6.73 7.28
C GLU A 48 8.65 -6.32 7.31
N ASN A 49 8.41 -5.02 7.16
CA ASN A 49 7.05 -4.47 7.28
C ASN A 49 6.39 -4.20 5.93
N PHE A 50 7.17 -4.04 4.85
CA PHE A 50 6.64 -3.76 3.52
C PHE A 50 7.37 -4.55 2.43
N ILE A 51 6.63 -5.25 1.59
CA ILE A 51 7.19 -6.14 0.55
C ILE A 51 6.61 -5.77 -0.82
N MET A 52 7.03 -4.61 -1.34
CA MET A 52 6.56 -4.05 -2.62
C MET A 52 5.03 -4.14 -2.79
N PRO A 53 4.23 -3.54 -1.87
CA PRO A 53 2.79 -3.74 -1.81
C PRO A 53 2.05 -3.26 -3.06
N TYR A 54 2.57 -2.28 -3.79
CA TYR A 54 1.96 -1.80 -5.03
C TYR A 54 2.16 -2.73 -6.24
N LEU A 55 2.90 -3.83 -6.09
CA LEU A 55 2.98 -4.92 -7.07
C LEU A 55 1.98 -6.06 -6.78
N SER A 56 1.08 -5.89 -5.80
CA SER A 56 0.12 -6.91 -5.41
C SER A 56 -0.90 -7.19 -6.49
N SER A 57 -1.22 -8.47 -6.67
CA SER A 57 -2.23 -8.92 -7.63
C SER A 57 -3.64 -9.06 -7.06
N SER A 58 -3.79 -8.87 -5.75
CA SER A 58 -5.04 -9.07 -5.03
C SER A 58 -5.05 -8.32 -3.69
N PHE A 59 -6.22 -8.06 -3.10
CA PHE A 59 -6.34 -7.44 -1.78
C PHE A 59 -5.70 -8.32 -0.69
N THR A 60 -5.86 -9.65 -0.79
CA THR A 60 -5.19 -10.57 0.13
C THR A 60 -3.67 -10.44 0.04
N GLU A 61 -3.13 -10.34 -1.18
CA GLU A 61 -1.70 -10.17 -1.38
C GLU A 61 -1.22 -8.80 -0.90
N PHE A 62 -2.00 -7.74 -1.12
CA PHE A 62 -1.72 -6.41 -0.61
C PHE A 62 -1.53 -6.42 0.90
N TRP A 63 -2.47 -7.00 1.66
CA TRP A 63 -2.35 -7.09 3.13
C TRP A 63 -1.24 -8.02 3.62
N LYS A 64 -0.74 -8.94 2.78
CA LYS A 64 0.45 -9.74 3.07
C LYS A 64 1.76 -9.00 2.80
N ARG A 65 1.70 -7.87 2.09
CA ARG A 65 2.86 -7.06 1.68
C ARG A 65 2.85 -5.66 2.29
N TRP A 66 1.72 -5.21 2.82
CA TRP A 66 1.53 -3.91 3.47
C TRP A 66 1.47 -4.09 4.98
N HIS A 67 2.28 -3.31 5.71
CA HIS A 67 2.36 -3.30 7.16
C HIS A 67 2.30 -4.71 7.78
N VAL A 68 3.17 -5.60 7.29
CA VAL A 68 3.14 -7.05 7.53
C VAL A 68 3.07 -7.40 9.01
N THR A 69 3.76 -6.65 9.87
CA THR A 69 3.76 -6.91 11.32
C THR A 69 2.38 -6.67 11.94
N LEU A 70 1.73 -5.55 11.62
CA LEU A 70 0.36 -5.24 12.03
C LEU A 70 -0.64 -6.22 11.42
N SER A 71 -0.52 -6.48 10.12
CA SER A 71 -1.39 -7.43 9.41
C SER A 71 -1.35 -8.83 10.04
N ASN A 72 -0.17 -9.30 10.43
CA ASN A 72 0.00 -10.57 11.15
C ASN A 72 -0.53 -10.51 12.57
N TRP A 73 -0.41 -9.36 13.25
CA TRP A 73 -0.98 -9.16 14.58
C TRP A 73 -2.52 -9.20 14.54
N LEU A 74 -3.15 -8.44 13.65
CA LEU A 74 -4.60 -8.45 13.43
C LEU A 74 -5.09 -9.86 13.10
N LYS A 75 -4.37 -10.58 12.25
CA LYS A 75 -4.69 -11.98 11.92
C LYS A 75 -4.61 -12.88 13.16
N SER A 76 -3.52 -12.81 13.92
CA SER A 76 -3.23 -13.74 15.01
C SER A 76 -4.06 -13.48 16.26
N PHE A 77 -4.32 -12.21 16.55
CA PHE A 77 -4.95 -11.77 17.80
C PHE A 77 -6.40 -11.33 17.66
N LEU A 78 -6.90 -11.05 16.44
CA LEU A 78 -8.31 -10.76 16.21
C LEU A 78 -8.96 -11.82 15.32
N TYR A 79 -8.48 -11.98 14.10
CA TYR A 79 -9.15 -12.81 13.10
C TYR A 79 -9.26 -14.28 13.51
N ILE A 80 -8.16 -14.91 13.90
CA ILE A 80 -8.13 -16.33 14.30
C ILE A 80 -8.97 -16.57 15.58
N PRO A 81 -8.83 -15.75 16.65
CA PRO A 81 -9.69 -15.83 17.83
C PRO A 81 -11.19 -15.68 17.54
N LEU A 82 -11.59 -14.80 16.62
CA LEU A 82 -12.99 -14.65 16.16
C LEU A 82 -13.53 -15.89 15.41
N GLY A 83 -12.69 -16.87 15.14
CA GLY A 83 -13.03 -18.11 14.44
C GLY A 83 -12.30 -18.24 13.11
N GLY A 84 -11.75 -17.16 12.57
CA GLY A 84 -11.06 -17.13 11.29
C GLY A 84 -11.95 -17.66 10.17
N ASN A 85 -11.48 -18.70 9.47
CA ASN A 85 -12.24 -19.40 8.42
C ASN A 85 -13.15 -20.53 8.94
N ARG A 86 -13.23 -20.72 10.26
CA ARG A 86 -14.03 -21.79 10.88
C ARG A 86 -15.49 -21.33 10.98
N GLN A 87 -16.40 -22.29 11.19
CA GLN A 87 -17.82 -22.03 11.44
C GLN A 87 -18.60 -21.41 10.25
N GLY A 88 -18.16 -21.69 9.02
CA GLY A 88 -18.90 -21.38 7.79
C GLY A 88 -18.52 -20.06 7.12
N GLU A 89 -19.02 -19.88 5.90
CA GLU A 89 -18.64 -18.77 5.02
C GLU A 89 -19.13 -17.42 5.53
N LEU A 90 -20.38 -17.34 6.00
CA LEU A 90 -20.95 -16.09 6.52
C LEU A 90 -20.12 -15.54 7.70
N LYS A 91 -19.80 -16.40 8.68
CA LYS A 91 -18.96 -16.00 9.81
C LYS A 91 -17.55 -15.61 9.37
N THR A 92 -17.00 -16.28 8.36
CA THR A 92 -15.69 -15.91 7.81
C THR A 92 -15.69 -14.49 7.24
N TYR A 93 -16.72 -14.09 6.49
CA TYR A 93 -16.84 -12.74 5.95
C TYR A 93 -17.04 -11.70 7.04
N VAL A 94 -17.90 -11.99 8.03
CA VAL A 94 -18.10 -11.13 9.20
C VAL A 94 -16.79 -10.95 9.97
N ASN A 95 -16.03 -12.03 10.20
CA ASN A 95 -14.75 -11.99 10.89
C ASN A 95 -13.73 -11.11 10.15
N LEU A 96 -13.68 -11.17 8.81
CA LEU A 96 -12.82 -10.30 8.00
C LEU A 96 -13.20 -8.82 8.18
N ILE A 97 -14.50 -8.51 8.07
CA ILE A 97 -14.99 -7.13 8.20
C ILE A 97 -14.72 -6.59 9.61
N ILE A 98 -15.04 -7.35 10.66
CA ILE A 98 -14.77 -6.95 12.05
C ILE A 98 -13.28 -6.74 12.27
N THR A 99 -12.42 -7.65 11.80
CA THR A 99 -10.96 -7.52 11.96
C THR A 99 -10.46 -6.21 11.33
N MET A 100 -10.93 -5.87 10.13
CA MET A 100 -10.49 -4.65 9.45
C MET A 100 -11.10 -3.37 10.05
N LEU A 101 -12.34 -3.42 10.55
CA LEU A 101 -12.94 -2.32 11.30
C LEU A 101 -12.16 -2.00 12.59
N LEU A 102 -11.80 -3.04 13.35
CA LEU A 102 -10.96 -2.89 14.54
C LEU A 102 -9.55 -2.40 14.17
N GLY A 103 -9.00 -2.85 13.05
CA GLY A 103 -7.75 -2.31 12.50
C GLY A 103 -7.86 -0.83 12.13
N GLY A 104 -8.97 -0.39 11.53
CA GLY A 104 -9.27 1.01 11.29
C GLY A 104 -9.32 1.82 12.59
N LEU A 105 -10.09 1.36 13.57
CA LEU A 105 -10.21 2.01 14.88
C LEU A 105 -8.87 2.14 15.62
N TRP A 106 -7.94 1.19 15.42
CA TRP A 106 -6.60 1.26 15.97
C TRP A 106 -5.80 2.47 15.44
N HIS A 107 -6.06 2.94 14.22
CA HIS A 107 -5.39 4.12 13.67
C HIS A 107 -5.95 5.44 14.22
N GLY A 108 -7.21 5.48 14.66
CA GLY A 108 -7.79 6.66 15.28
C GLY A 108 -9.31 6.61 15.43
N ALA A 109 -9.85 7.53 16.24
CA ALA A 109 -11.28 7.62 16.54
C ALA A 109 -12.13 8.34 15.47
N ASN A 110 -11.51 8.77 14.36
CA ASN A 110 -12.23 9.42 13.27
C ASN A 110 -13.05 8.40 12.46
N TRP A 111 -14.27 8.78 12.06
CA TRP A 111 -15.12 7.97 11.21
C TRP A 111 -14.48 7.58 9.87
N THR A 112 -13.55 8.39 9.38
CA THR A 112 -12.78 8.07 8.16
C THR A 112 -12.02 6.75 8.28
N PHE A 113 -11.45 6.43 9.45
CA PHE A 113 -10.74 5.17 9.67
C PHE A 113 -11.67 3.96 9.75
N ILE A 114 -12.89 4.16 10.28
CA ILE A 114 -13.93 3.12 10.29
C ILE A 114 -14.35 2.78 8.85
N VAL A 115 -14.59 3.80 8.02
CA VAL A 115 -14.90 3.60 6.59
C VAL A 115 -13.74 2.90 5.89
N TRP A 116 -12.52 3.39 6.07
CA TRP A 116 -11.31 2.77 5.51
C TRP A 116 -11.18 1.29 5.86
N GLY A 117 -11.29 0.95 7.15
CA GLY A 117 -11.22 -0.43 7.63
C GLY A 117 -12.37 -1.30 7.12
N GLY A 118 -13.60 -0.79 7.21
CA GLY A 118 -14.80 -1.49 6.76
C GLY A 118 -14.75 -1.84 5.27
N VAL A 119 -14.34 -0.90 4.42
CA VAL A 119 -14.26 -1.14 2.97
C VAL A 119 -13.13 -2.11 2.61
N HIS A 120 -11.97 -2.04 3.28
CA HIS A 120 -10.95 -3.08 3.11
C HIS A 120 -11.44 -4.47 3.53
N GLY A 121 -12.20 -4.56 4.63
CA GLY A 121 -12.84 -5.81 5.07
C GLY A 121 -13.83 -6.36 4.04
N LEU A 122 -14.65 -5.47 3.45
CA LEU A 122 -15.58 -5.82 2.38
C LEU A 122 -14.84 -6.32 1.14
N PHE A 123 -13.77 -5.64 0.70
CA PHE A 123 -12.96 -6.08 -0.43
C PHE A 123 -12.32 -7.46 -0.21
N LEU A 124 -11.84 -7.75 0.99
CA LEU A 124 -11.33 -9.08 1.34
C LEU A 124 -12.43 -10.15 1.30
N ALA A 125 -13.63 -9.84 1.78
CA ALA A 125 -14.78 -10.75 1.71
C ALA A 125 -15.23 -11.01 0.26
N ILE A 126 -15.37 -9.97 -0.55
CA ILE A 126 -15.71 -10.07 -1.99
C ILE A 126 -14.65 -10.86 -2.74
N GLU A 127 -13.37 -10.59 -2.51
CA GLU A 127 -12.30 -11.34 -3.16
C GLU A 127 -12.34 -12.83 -2.80
N LYS A 128 -12.60 -13.15 -1.53
CA LYS A 128 -12.72 -14.53 -1.07
C LYS A 128 -13.91 -15.25 -1.73
N LEU A 129 -15.04 -14.56 -1.86
CA LEU A 129 -16.21 -15.06 -2.59
C LEU A 129 -15.88 -15.26 -4.08
N GLY A 130 -15.24 -14.29 -4.73
CA GLY A 130 -14.84 -14.34 -6.13
C GLY A 130 -13.85 -15.47 -6.43
N LYS A 131 -12.87 -15.71 -5.56
CA LYS A 131 -11.93 -16.83 -5.69
C LYS A 131 -12.64 -18.18 -5.70
N LYS A 132 -13.65 -18.37 -4.83
CA LYS A 132 -14.47 -19.58 -4.81
C LYS A 132 -15.14 -19.81 -6.18
N TYR A 133 -15.79 -18.79 -6.72
CA TYR A 133 -16.47 -18.88 -8.02
C TYR A 133 -15.50 -19.05 -9.20
N TYR A 134 -14.36 -18.36 -9.18
CA TYR A 134 -13.33 -18.50 -10.20
C TYR A 134 -12.77 -19.92 -10.23
N PHE A 135 -12.44 -20.52 -9.08
CA PHE A 135 -11.94 -21.89 -9.03
C PHE A 135 -13.01 -22.94 -9.42
N THR A 136 -14.30 -22.66 -9.23
CA THR A 136 -15.37 -23.53 -9.75
C THR A 136 -15.55 -23.40 -11.26
N LEU A 137 -15.37 -22.20 -11.84
CA LEU A 137 -15.53 -21.97 -13.28
C LEU A 137 -14.28 -22.36 -14.08
N PHE A 138 -13.09 -22.27 -13.46
CA PHE A 138 -11.79 -22.59 -14.07
C PHE A 138 -10.96 -23.48 -13.12
N PRO A 139 -11.23 -24.81 -13.10
CA PRO A 139 -10.51 -25.74 -12.25
C PRO A 139 -9.01 -25.75 -12.58
N VAL A 140 -8.17 -25.76 -11.55
CA VAL A 140 -6.72 -25.89 -11.69
C VAL A 140 -6.43 -27.25 -12.33
N GLY A 141 -5.99 -27.24 -13.60
CA GLY A 141 -5.77 -28.46 -14.39
C GLY A 141 -6.24 -28.36 -15.85
N SER A 142 -7.03 -27.34 -16.23
CA SER A 142 -7.34 -27.12 -17.64
C SER A 142 -6.07 -26.66 -18.38
N THR A 143 -5.49 -27.54 -19.21
CA THR A 143 -4.37 -27.23 -20.10
C THR A 143 -4.81 -26.30 -21.22
N GLY A 144 -4.99 -25.02 -20.88
CA GLY A 144 -5.29 -23.98 -21.84
C GLY A 144 -4.09 -23.72 -22.75
N GLY A 145 -4.33 -23.62 -24.06
CA GLY A 145 -3.32 -23.23 -25.05
C GLY A 145 -2.73 -21.83 -24.79
N LYS A 146 -1.79 -21.40 -25.64
CA LYS A 146 -1.11 -20.08 -25.50
C LYS A 146 -2.08 -18.90 -25.35
N VAL A 147 -3.23 -18.96 -26.02
CA VAL A 147 -4.30 -17.93 -25.94
C VAL A 147 -4.95 -17.87 -24.56
N GLN A 148 -5.20 -19.01 -23.91
CA GLN A 148 -5.74 -19.06 -22.54
C GLN A 148 -4.73 -18.51 -21.53
N LYS A 149 -3.44 -18.82 -21.73
CA LYS A 149 -2.38 -18.29 -20.85
C LYS A 149 -2.28 -16.76 -20.96
N TRP A 150 -2.40 -16.20 -22.16
CA TRP A 150 -2.34 -14.76 -22.37
C TRP A 150 -3.57 -14.03 -21.85
N SER A 151 -4.77 -14.56 -22.07
CA SER A 151 -6.01 -13.99 -21.50
C SER A 151 -6.01 -14.04 -19.97
N ASN A 152 -5.57 -15.14 -19.36
CA ASN A 152 -5.40 -15.22 -17.90
C ASN A 152 -4.39 -14.19 -17.38
N PHE A 153 -3.27 -13.99 -18.09
CA PHE A 153 -2.28 -12.96 -17.72
C PHE A 153 -2.89 -11.55 -17.78
N MET A 154 -3.58 -11.21 -18.88
CA MET A 154 -4.23 -9.91 -19.03
C MET A 154 -5.32 -9.68 -17.98
N PHE A 155 -6.11 -10.72 -17.66
CA PHE A 155 -7.10 -10.68 -16.60
C PHE A 155 -6.46 -10.37 -15.24
N ILE A 156 -5.41 -11.12 -14.85
CA ILE A 156 -4.70 -10.91 -13.58
C ILE A 156 -4.14 -9.49 -13.52
N LYS A 157 -3.50 -9.00 -14.59
CA LYS A 157 -2.92 -7.65 -14.62
C LYS A 157 -3.99 -6.56 -14.52
N THR A 158 -5.10 -6.73 -15.22
CA THR A 158 -6.24 -5.79 -15.13
C THR A 158 -6.81 -5.78 -13.71
N TYR A 159 -7.04 -6.95 -13.12
CA TYR A 159 -7.50 -7.07 -11.74
C TYR A 159 -6.51 -6.44 -10.74
N SER A 160 -5.22 -6.65 -10.94
CA SER A 160 -4.16 -6.05 -10.09
C SER A 160 -4.23 -4.51 -10.13
N LEU A 161 -4.39 -3.91 -11.32
CA LEU A 161 -4.52 -2.46 -11.46
C LEU A 161 -5.78 -1.94 -10.76
N ILE A 162 -6.91 -2.65 -10.87
CA ILE A 162 -8.15 -2.30 -10.17
C ILE A 162 -7.93 -2.35 -8.65
N VAL A 163 -7.30 -3.42 -8.13
CA VAL A 163 -7.00 -3.56 -6.71
C VAL A 163 -6.17 -2.39 -6.20
N ILE A 164 -5.06 -2.06 -6.88
CA ILE A 164 -4.18 -0.96 -6.46
C ILE A 164 -4.91 0.39 -6.56
N PHE A 165 -5.71 0.62 -7.60
CA PHE A 165 -6.49 1.84 -7.72
C PHE A 165 -7.51 1.99 -6.58
N LEU A 166 -8.21 0.91 -6.21
CA LEU A 166 -9.14 0.89 -5.08
C LEU A 166 -8.43 1.12 -3.74
N VAL A 167 -7.23 0.57 -3.56
CA VAL A 167 -6.38 0.88 -2.40
C VAL A 167 -6.03 2.38 -2.36
N CYS A 168 -5.63 2.97 -3.48
CA CYS A 168 -5.33 4.41 -3.57
C CYS A 168 -6.53 5.29 -3.23
N ILE A 169 -7.75 4.89 -3.65
CA ILE A 169 -8.99 5.56 -3.26
C ILE A 169 -9.18 5.51 -1.74
N LEU A 170 -8.94 4.36 -1.11
CA LEU A 170 -9.08 4.23 0.33
C LEU A 170 -8.06 5.10 1.09
N TRP A 171 -6.88 5.35 0.53
CA TRP A 171 -5.95 6.31 1.11
C TRP A 171 -6.51 7.73 1.20
N VAL A 172 -7.51 8.10 0.39
CA VAL A 172 -8.22 9.39 0.55
C VAL A 172 -8.93 9.47 1.90
N TYR A 173 -9.65 8.42 2.29
CA TYR A 173 -10.27 8.35 3.62
C TYR A 173 -9.22 8.36 4.73
N PHE A 174 -8.12 7.64 4.55
CA PHE A 174 -7.05 7.61 5.54
C PHE A 174 -6.41 8.99 5.77
N ARG A 175 -6.33 9.84 4.73
CA ARG A 175 -5.73 11.19 4.81
C ARG A 175 -6.70 12.30 5.22
N ALA A 176 -7.96 12.18 4.83
CA ALA A 176 -8.93 13.26 4.98
C ALA A 176 -9.22 13.56 6.45
N LYS A 177 -9.45 14.84 6.76
CA LYS A 177 -9.76 15.31 8.12
C LYS A 177 -11.09 14.78 8.65
N ASN A 178 -12.04 14.50 7.76
CA ASN A 178 -13.36 13.97 8.09
C ASN A 178 -14.00 13.34 6.83
N ILE A 179 -15.16 12.72 7.02
CA ILE A 179 -15.89 12.04 5.94
C ILE A 179 -16.36 13.03 4.88
N GLU A 180 -16.76 14.23 5.27
CA GLU A 180 -17.27 15.25 4.35
C GLU A 180 -16.19 15.65 3.34
N VAL A 181 -14.97 15.89 3.81
CA VAL A 181 -13.81 16.20 2.96
C VAL A 181 -13.43 15.02 2.07
N ALA A 182 -13.43 13.78 2.61
CA ALA A 182 -13.13 12.59 1.82
C ALA A 182 -14.16 12.39 0.68
N ASN A 183 -15.44 12.51 1.00
CA ASN A 183 -16.52 12.35 0.03
C ASN A 183 -16.49 13.46 -1.03
N LEU A 184 -16.27 14.71 -0.63
CA LEU A 184 -16.13 15.83 -1.56
C LEU A 184 -14.92 15.61 -2.50
N TYR A 185 -13.80 15.13 -1.97
CA TYR A 185 -12.61 14.80 -2.75
C TYR A 185 -12.94 13.74 -3.82
N LEU A 186 -13.56 12.64 -3.44
CA LEU A 186 -13.90 11.54 -4.36
C LEU A 186 -15.00 11.94 -5.35
N GLN A 187 -16.01 12.70 -4.91
CA GLN A 187 -17.06 13.21 -5.77
C GLN A 187 -16.46 14.05 -6.91
N ARG A 188 -15.64 15.04 -6.59
CA ARG A 188 -15.00 15.90 -7.59
C ARG A 188 -14.09 15.11 -8.53
N LEU A 189 -13.37 14.12 -8.00
CA LEU A 189 -12.52 13.23 -8.77
C LEU A 189 -13.32 12.41 -9.81
N PHE A 190 -14.45 11.82 -9.42
CA PHE A 190 -15.23 10.93 -10.29
C PHE A 190 -16.28 11.65 -11.15
N LEU A 191 -16.70 12.85 -10.76
CA LEU A 191 -17.54 13.72 -11.59
C LEU A 191 -16.72 14.60 -12.55
N PHE A 192 -15.39 14.42 -12.59
CA PHE A 192 -14.47 15.14 -13.46
C PHE A 192 -14.61 16.66 -13.35
N GLU A 193 -14.77 17.16 -12.11
CA GLU A 193 -15.02 18.58 -11.89
C GLU A 193 -13.81 19.44 -12.23
N ALA A 194 -14.06 20.58 -12.88
CA ALA A 194 -13.05 21.56 -13.21
C ALA A 194 -12.57 22.32 -11.97
N GLY A 195 -11.36 22.87 -12.04
CA GLY A 195 -10.75 23.65 -10.95
C GLY A 195 -9.29 23.98 -11.27
N GLN A 196 -8.52 24.29 -10.25
CA GLN A 196 -7.10 24.57 -10.38
C GLN A 196 -6.34 23.29 -10.77
N GLY A 197 -5.62 23.35 -11.90
CA GLY A 197 -4.76 22.28 -12.38
C GLY A 197 -3.44 22.16 -11.62
N VAL A 198 -2.68 21.09 -11.90
CA VAL A 198 -1.38 20.83 -11.28
C VAL A 198 -0.31 21.68 -11.96
N GLY A 199 0.41 22.49 -11.18
CA GLY A 199 1.57 23.23 -11.68
C GLY A 199 2.65 22.28 -12.24
N ARG A 200 3.31 22.66 -13.33
CA ARG A 200 4.28 21.82 -14.06
C ARG A 200 5.41 21.28 -13.18
N ALA A 201 5.90 22.07 -12.22
CA ALA A 201 6.91 21.63 -11.26
C ALA A 201 6.43 20.47 -10.37
N ASN A 202 5.20 20.55 -9.86
CA ASN A 202 4.60 19.49 -9.05
C ASN A 202 4.33 18.24 -9.87
N LEU A 203 3.92 18.40 -11.13
CA LEU A 203 3.72 17.28 -12.05
C LEU A 203 5.04 16.56 -12.35
N ASN A 204 6.11 17.31 -12.60
CA ASN A 204 7.45 16.76 -12.81
C ASN A 204 7.94 16.02 -11.55
N LEU A 205 7.78 16.61 -10.37
CA LEU A 205 8.12 15.97 -9.10
C LEU A 205 7.36 14.66 -8.92
N PHE A 206 6.04 14.67 -9.14
CA PHE A 206 5.21 13.47 -9.09
C PHE A 206 5.71 12.40 -10.06
N ALA A 207 5.98 12.77 -11.32
CA ALA A 207 6.49 11.84 -12.32
C ALA A 207 7.86 11.25 -11.94
N THR A 208 8.76 12.06 -11.38
CA THR A 208 10.07 11.60 -10.88
C THR A 208 9.91 10.62 -9.71
N LEU A 209 9.07 10.93 -8.72
CA LEU A 209 8.85 10.06 -7.57
C LEU A 209 8.16 8.75 -7.96
N LEU A 210 7.15 8.81 -8.85
CA LEU A 210 6.45 7.64 -9.34
C LEU A 210 7.38 6.74 -10.14
N SER A 211 8.12 7.29 -11.11
CA SER A 211 9.06 6.52 -11.92
C SER A 211 10.19 5.93 -11.09
N GLY A 212 10.76 6.70 -10.16
CA GLY A 212 11.76 6.22 -9.20
C GLY A 212 11.23 5.04 -8.39
N THR A 213 10.04 5.17 -7.80
CA THR A 213 9.41 4.08 -7.01
C THR A 213 9.20 2.82 -7.86
N MET A 214 8.70 2.97 -9.09
CA MET A 214 8.48 1.83 -10.00
C MET A 214 9.80 1.15 -10.38
N ILE A 215 10.86 1.93 -10.65
CA ILE A 215 12.19 1.40 -10.96
C ILE A 215 12.75 0.64 -9.75
N PHE A 216 12.69 1.22 -8.55
CA PHE A 216 13.17 0.57 -7.33
C PHE A 216 12.39 -0.72 -7.02
N HIS A 217 11.07 -0.73 -7.19
CA HIS A 217 10.27 -1.95 -7.04
C HIS A 217 10.61 -3.00 -8.09
N PHE A 218 10.84 -2.60 -9.34
CA PHE A 218 11.25 -3.54 -10.38
C PHE A 218 12.62 -4.16 -10.11
N ILE A 219 13.61 -3.33 -9.73
CA ILE A 219 14.95 -3.78 -9.37
C ILE A 219 14.89 -4.68 -8.14
N GLY A 220 14.19 -4.24 -7.08
CA GLY A 220 13.99 -5.00 -5.85
C GLY A 220 13.36 -6.36 -6.11
N TYR A 221 12.30 -6.41 -6.92
CA TYR A 221 11.64 -7.66 -7.31
C TYR A 221 12.55 -8.59 -8.11
N LYS A 222 13.27 -8.05 -9.11
CA LYS A 222 14.11 -8.86 -10.02
C LYS A 222 15.39 -9.37 -9.36
N TYR A 223 15.95 -8.61 -8.42
CA TYR A 223 17.26 -8.88 -7.85
C TYR A 223 17.23 -9.14 -6.33
N GLN A 224 16.05 -9.42 -5.76
CA GLN A 224 15.85 -9.58 -4.31
C GLN A 224 16.88 -10.52 -3.67
N GLU A 225 17.05 -11.73 -4.22
CA GLU A 225 17.99 -12.72 -3.69
C GLU A 225 19.44 -12.24 -3.76
N ARG A 226 19.83 -11.58 -4.86
CA ARG A 226 21.20 -11.05 -5.02
C ARG A 226 21.47 -9.92 -4.03
N ILE A 227 20.49 -9.05 -3.82
CA ILE A 227 20.55 -7.95 -2.85
C ILE A 227 20.69 -8.55 -1.45
N GLN A 228 19.85 -9.51 -1.08
CA GLN A 228 19.90 -10.18 0.22
C GLN A 228 21.26 -10.87 0.47
N ASN A 229 21.77 -11.60 -0.52
CA ASN A 229 23.07 -12.27 -0.43
C ASN A 229 24.23 -11.27 -0.32
N TYR A 230 24.12 -10.10 -0.96
CA TYR A 230 25.11 -9.03 -0.82
C TYR A 230 25.13 -8.49 0.63
N TRP A 231 23.96 -8.19 1.20
CA TRP A 231 23.84 -7.69 2.57
C TRP A 231 24.26 -8.69 3.64
N ASN A 232 24.13 -10.00 3.36
CA ASN A 232 24.60 -11.06 4.25
C ASN A 232 26.11 -11.32 4.15
N SER A 233 26.81 -10.65 3.23
CA SER A 233 28.26 -10.81 3.07
C SER A 233 29.05 -9.85 3.97
N PRO A 234 30.33 -10.14 4.30
CA PRO A 234 31.15 -9.25 5.11
C PRO A 234 31.23 -7.84 4.49
N LEU A 235 31.30 -6.82 5.35
CA LEU A 235 31.41 -5.42 4.94
C LEU A 235 32.58 -5.23 3.97
N ARG A 236 32.29 -4.55 2.87
CA ARG A 236 33.24 -4.22 1.80
C ARG A 236 33.58 -2.74 1.86
N LEU A 237 34.75 -2.35 1.36
CA LEU A 237 35.15 -0.93 1.22
C LEU A 237 34.12 -0.09 0.45
N ASN A 238 33.46 -0.70 -0.54
CA ASN A 238 32.40 -0.05 -1.31
C ASN A 238 31.16 0.31 -0.47
N ASP A 239 30.91 -0.40 0.63
CA ASP A 239 29.78 -0.12 1.52
C ASP A 239 30.01 1.17 2.31
N GLY A 240 31.26 1.45 2.69
CA GLY A 240 31.66 2.73 3.32
C GLY A 240 31.53 3.91 2.36
N PHE A 241 31.86 3.71 1.08
CA PHE A 241 31.66 4.73 0.05
C PHE A 241 30.16 5.02 -0.20
N LEU A 242 29.34 3.96 -0.29
CA LEU A 242 27.89 4.10 -0.43
C LEU A 242 27.27 4.81 0.78
N ALA A 243 27.67 4.44 1.99
CA ALA A 243 27.22 5.10 3.22
C ALA A 243 27.60 6.59 3.24
N SER A 244 28.78 6.95 2.73
CA SER A 244 29.24 8.33 2.62
C SER A 244 28.41 9.14 1.62
N ILE A 245 28.06 8.55 0.47
CA ILE A 245 27.16 9.19 -0.50
C ILE A 245 25.77 9.41 0.11
N ILE A 246 25.22 8.40 0.79
CA ILE A 246 23.92 8.51 1.47
C ILE A 246 23.98 9.61 2.53
N PHE A 247 25.04 9.66 3.34
CA PHE A 247 25.23 10.68 4.37
C PHE A 247 25.31 12.09 3.77
N ILE A 248 26.09 12.28 2.70
CA ILE A 248 26.18 13.57 2.00
C ILE A 248 24.81 13.96 1.42
N PHE A 249 24.11 13.01 0.80
CA PHE A 249 22.77 13.25 0.26
C PHE A 249 21.79 13.70 1.34
N LEU A 250 21.76 13.01 2.49
CA LEU A 250 20.90 13.38 3.62
C LEU A 250 21.22 14.77 4.16
N ASN A 251 22.49 15.18 4.22
CA ASN A 251 22.88 16.52 4.66
C ASN A 251 22.56 17.62 3.65
N LEU A 252 22.62 17.31 2.34
CA LEU A 252 22.30 18.28 1.29
C LEU A 252 20.79 18.52 1.15
N PHE A 253 19.97 17.47 1.33
CA PHE A 253 18.53 17.53 1.03
C PHE A 253 17.62 17.41 2.27
N GLY A 254 18.12 16.99 3.44
CA GLY A 254 17.35 16.80 4.68
C GLY A 254 17.16 18.08 5.51
N ARG A 255 16.90 19.23 4.87
CA ARG A 255 16.90 20.54 5.56
C ARG A 255 15.60 20.89 6.29
N GLU A 256 14.48 20.24 5.99
CA GLU A 256 13.20 20.49 6.67
C GLU A 256 12.65 19.19 7.28
N THR A 257 12.48 19.18 8.61
CA THR A 257 11.78 18.11 9.31
C THR A 257 10.28 18.27 9.10
N ARG A 258 9.70 17.43 8.23
CA ARG A 258 8.24 17.29 8.16
C ARG A 258 7.77 16.29 9.22
N PRO A 259 6.67 16.56 9.94
CA PRO A 259 6.16 15.61 10.92
C PRO A 259 5.80 14.28 10.23
N PHE A 260 6.12 13.18 10.90
CA PHE A 260 5.77 11.83 10.45
C PHE A 260 4.26 11.72 10.23
N ILE A 261 3.85 11.03 9.16
CA ILE A 261 2.47 11.06 8.66
C ILE A 261 1.41 10.58 9.69
N TYR A 262 1.83 9.74 10.64
CA TYR A 262 1.01 9.24 11.76
C TYR A 262 0.77 10.24 12.89
N PHE A 263 1.34 11.44 12.86
CA PHE A 263 1.04 12.46 13.87
C PHE A 263 0.26 13.64 13.29
N VAL A 264 -0.21 13.51 12.04
CA VAL A 264 -0.90 14.56 11.29
C VAL A 264 -2.30 14.10 10.93
N PHE A 265 -3.18 14.01 11.94
CA PHE A 265 -4.61 13.72 11.79
C PHE A 265 -5.44 15.00 11.81
#